data_AF-A0A9P7BKV0-F1
#
_entry.id   AF-A0A9P7BKV0-F1
#
_cell.length_a   1.000
_cell.length_b   1.000
_cell.length_c   1.000
_cell.angle_alpha   90.00
_cell.angle_beta   90.00
_cell.angle_gamma   90.00
#
_symmetry.space_group_name_H-M   'P 1'
#
loop_
_entity.id
_entity.type
_entity.pdbx_description
1 polymer ?
#
loop_
_entity_poly.entity_id
_entity_poly.type
_entity_poly.pdbx_seq_one_letter_code
_entity_poly.pdbx_strand_id
1 'polypeptide(L)'
;MATSESQATITRQEAQLPEAPTSDIGPSGDSVPPEDEIQFLYHSLKEQYENMKEYLVSGRDQMLINIQETSNRIRAVEESLPFVSPAAFMALTDMINQQRMALAQVEEEVKFKDTNVQPSKEALRNQLMTYYHTIRPTLESLVQHYQWPTMQACQDLDLPMEIMQLVAQPGGSRHVGGTQDDSMLQALNNRIKALEDELNSAKEEKKDKGDPAGTKQMENVTERRKRTRISAFDQGTIADAQKWLNSYETLCRNFLKYTNEELVDELYAVLHGRAGNWFTSLGM
;
A
#
# COMPACT_ATOMS: atom_id res chain seq x y z
N MET A 1 -63.68 -27.66 0.14
CA MET A 1 -62.87 -26.56 -0.42
C MET A 1 -61.59 -26.52 0.37
N ALA A 2 -60.48 -26.83 -0.29
CA ALA A 2 -59.14 -26.90 0.27
C ALA A 2 -58.43 -25.57 0.02
N THR A 3 -57.75 -25.03 1.03
CA THR A 3 -56.76 -23.97 0.85
C THR A 3 -55.60 -24.23 1.80
N SER A 4 -54.46 -24.45 1.17
CA SER A 4 -53.14 -24.79 1.67
C SER A 4 -52.62 -23.87 2.77
N GLU A 5 -52.12 -24.46 3.85
CA GLU A 5 -51.14 -23.84 4.75
C GLU A 5 -49.75 -24.05 4.14
N SER A 6 -49.13 -22.98 3.62
CA SER A 6 -47.70 -22.97 3.30
C SER A 6 -46.93 -22.52 4.54
N GLN A 7 -46.40 -23.48 5.30
CA GLN A 7 -45.36 -23.23 6.28
C GLN A 7 -44.04 -22.98 5.55
N ALA A 8 -43.55 -21.75 5.59
CA ALA A 8 -42.19 -21.43 5.16
C ALA A 8 -41.22 -21.82 6.28
N THR A 9 -40.57 -22.96 6.12
CA THR A 9 -39.41 -23.37 6.92
C THR A 9 -38.25 -22.43 6.59
N ILE A 10 -37.94 -21.49 7.49
CA ILE A 10 -36.73 -20.67 7.41
C ILE A 10 -35.57 -21.53 7.91
N THR A 11 -34.79 -22.04 6.95
CA THR A 11 -33.48 -22.68 7.22
C THR A 11 -32.51 -21.59 7.64
N ARG A 12 -32.28 -21.50 8.96
CA ARG A 12 -31.20 -20.72 9.58
C ARG A 12 -29.88 -21.44 9.28
N GLN A 13 -29.16 -21.00 8.24
CA GLN A 13 -27.74 -21.34 8.08
C GLN A 13 -26.95 -20.53 9.11
N GLU A 14 -26.62 -21.16 10.24
CA GLU A 14 -25.52 -20.70 11.08
C GLU A 14 -24.23 -20.81 10.27
N ALA A 15 -23.62 -19.66 9.98
CA ALA A 15 -22.23 -19.61 9.54
C ALA A 15 -21.36 -20.00 10.75
N GLN A 16 -21.14 -21.29 10.93
CA GLN A 16 -20.06 -21.81 11.77
C GLN A 16 -18.73 -21.41 11.13
N LEU A 17 -18.01 -20.49 11.76
CA LEU A 17 -16.58 -20.39 11.56
C LEU A 17 -15.96 -21.75 11.94
N PRO A 18 -15.00 -22.27 11.16
CA PRO A 18 -14.30 -23.49 11.52
C PRO A 18 -13.57 -23.28 12.86
N GLU A 19 -13.87 -24.15 13.82
CA GLU A 19 -13.11 -24.26 15.06
C GLU A 19 -11.63 -24.51 14.75
N ALA A 20 -10.76 -23.78 15.45
CA ALA A 20 -9.32 -23.95 15.33
C ALA A 20 -8.94 -25.40 15.71
N PRO A 21 -8.13 -26.11 14.91
CA PRO A 21 -7.61 -27.41 15.31
C PRO A 21 -6.66 -27.20 16.50
N THR A 22 -7.05 -27.74 17.65
CA THR A 22 -6.13 -27.98 18.77
C THR A 22 -5.13 -29.04 18.34
N SER A 23 -3.99 -28.60 17.79
CA SER A 23 -2.84 -29.46 17.55
C SER A 23 -1.96 -29.48 18.79
N ASP A 24 -2.11 -30.57 19.53
CA ASP A 24 -1.09 -31.13 20.43
C ASP A 24 0.19 -31.39 19.61
N ILE A 25 1.24 -30.61 19.82
CA ILE A 25 2.54 -30.79 19.15
C ILE A 25 3.63 -30.80 20.23
N GLY A 26 4.06 -32.02 20.58
CA GLY A 26 5.37 -32.27 21.16
C GLY A 26 6.49 -31.93 20.15
N PRO A 27 7.71 -31.65 20.63
CA PRO A 27 8.75 -31.01 19.81
C PRO A 27 9.49 -32.07 18.99
N SER A 28 9.39 -32.04 17.65
CA SER A 28 10.27 -32.80 16.75
C SER A 28 10.21 -32.30 15.31
N GLY A 29 11.33 -31.75 14.82
CA GLY A 29 11.77 -31.91 13.43
C GLY A 29 11.52 -30.74 12.47
N ASP A 30 12.62 -30.10 12.03
CA ASP A 30 12.74 -29.19 10.87
C ASP A 30 12.21 -29.82 9.56
N SER A 31 10.89 -29.89 9.39
CA SER A 31 10.27 -30.25 8.11
C SER A 31 9.67 -29.00 7.51
N VAL A 32 10.29 -28.52 6.43
CA VAL A 32 9.72 -27.49 5.56
C VAL A 32 8.36 -28.03 5.07
N PRO A 33 7.25 -27.28 5.26
CA PRO A 33 5.94 -27.72 4.85
C PRO A 33 5.90 -28.02 3.34
N PRO A 34 5.08 -28.99 2.89
CA PRO A 34 4.96 -29.36 1.47
C PRO A 34 4.58 -28.14 0.61
N GLU A 35 5.09 -28.09 -0.63
CA GLU A 35 4.92 -26.94 -1.53
C GLU A 35 3.44 -26.58 -1.80
N ASP A 36 2.56 -27.58 -1.84
CA ASP A 36 1.11 -27.39 -2.03
C ASP A 36 0.46 -26.65 -0.84
N GLU A 37 0.92 -26.92 0.38
CA GLU A 37 0.45 -26.25 1.59
C GLU A 37 0.91 -24.79 1.62
N ILE A 38 2.16 -24.55 1.21
CA ILE A 38 2.71 -23.19 1.06
C ILE A 38 1.92 -22.40 0.00
N GLN A 39 1.60 -23.02 -1.15
CA GLN A 39 0.76 -22.40 -2.18
C GLN A 39 -0.63 -22.03 -1.66
N PHE A 40 -1.29 -22.95 -0.94
CA PHE A 40 -2.60 -22.71 -0.35
C PHE A 40 -2.56 -21.55 0.65
N LEU A 41 -1.58 -21.56 1.57
CA LEU A 41 -1.43 -20.50 2.57
C LEU A 41 -1.13 -19.16 1.91
N TYR A 42 -0.27 -19.14 0.88
CA TYR A 42 0.04 -17.94 0.12
C TYR A 42 -1.18 -17.36 -0.61
N HIS A 43 -2.00 -18.23 -1.19
CA HIS A 43 -3.26 -17.84 -1.80
C HIS A 43 -4.22 -17.24 -0.77
N SER A 44 -4.32 -17.85 0.42
CA SER A 44 -5.13 -17.32 1.53
C SER A 44 -4.65 -15.94 1.99
N LEU A 45 -3.34 -15.69 2.04
CA LEU A 45 -2.81 -14.35 2.36
C LEU A 45 -3.25 -13.30 1.35
N LYS A 46 -3.18 -13.63 0.06
CA LYS A 46 -3.62 -12.74 -1.01
C LYS A 46 -5.12 -12.44 -0.88
N GLU A 47 -5.94 -13.47 -0.66
CA GLU A 47 -7.38 -13.33 -0.48
C GLU A 47 -7.73 -12.44 0.73
N GLN A 48 -7.04 -12.64 1.86
CA GLN A 48 -7.21 -11.80 3.05
C GLN A 48 -6.89 -10.32 2.79
N TYR A 49 -5.81 -10.05 2.04
CA TYR A 49 -5.46 -8.68 1.64
C TYR A 49 -6.53 -8.07 0.71
N GLU A 50 -6.98 -8.81 -0.31
CA GLU A 50 -7.98 -8.30 -1.26
C GLU A 50 -9.34 -8.05 -0.57
N ASN A 51 -9.78 -8.95 0.33
CA ASN A 51 -11.01 -8.76 1.11
C ASN A 51 -10.93 -7.51 2.01
N MET A 52 -9.77 -7.30 2.67
CA MET A 52 -9.54 -6.09 3.47
C MET A 52 -9.52 -4.83 2.59
N LYS A 53 -8.91 -4.90 1.42
CA LYS A 53 -8.86 -3.78 0.45
C LYS A 53 -10.25 -3.46 -0.09
N GLU A 54 -11.05 -4.46 -0.44
CA GLU A 54 -12.43 -4.29 -0.89
C GLU A 54 -13.30 -3.61 0.18
N TYR A 55 -13.14 -4.03 1.44
CA TYR A 55 -13.78 -3.36 2.56
C TYR A 55 -13.38 -1.88 2.64
N LEU A 56 -12.09 -1.56 2.54
CA LEU A 56 -11.61 -0.18 2.65
C LEU A 56 -11.99 0.71 1.46
N VAL A 57 -12.03 0.18 0.25
CA VAL A 57 -12.27 0.95 -0.98
C VAL A 57 -13.75 1.20 -1.23
N SER A 58 -14.59 0.18 -1.01
CA SER A 58 -16.02 0.28 -1.35
C SER A 58 -16.94 -0.20 -0.24
N GLY A 59 -16.58 -1.27 0.48
CA GLY A 59 -17.48 -1.88 1.46
C GLY A 59 -17.86 -0.96 2.63
N ARG A 60 -16.87 -0.23 3.17
CA ARG A 60 -17.04 0.65 4.33
C ARG A 60 -18.00 1.81 4.04
N ASP A 61 -17.79 2.51 2.94
CA ASP A 61 -18.63 3.66 2.57
C ASP A 61 -20.07 3.21 2.26
N GLN A 62 -20.24 2.06 1.63
CA GLN A 62 -21.57 1.48 1.37
C GLN A 62 -22.30 1.14 2.68
N MET A 63 -21.60 0.58 3.66
CA MET A 63 -22.15 0.32 5.00
C MET A 63 -22.53 1.61 5.72
N LEU A 64 -21.70 2.65 5.66
CA LEU A 64 -22.00 3.95 6.26
C LEU A 64 -23.21 4.64 5.59
N ILE A 65 -23.33 4.55 4.27
CA ILE A 65 -24.51 5.03 3.54
C ILE A 65 -25.75 4.26 4.02
N ASN A 66 -25.70 2.94 4.12
CA ASN A 66 -26.81 2.14 4.60
C ASN A 66 -27.21 2.48 6.05
N ILE A 67 -26.23 2.70 6.94
CA ILE A 67 -26.45 3.18 8.32
C ILE A 67 -27.22 4.50 8.28
N GLN A 68 -26.74 5.47 7.49
CA GLN A 68 -27.36 6.79 7.38
C GLN A 68 -28.77 6.73 6.80
N GLU A 69 -28.98 5.97 5.72
CA GLU A 69 -30.29 5.79 5.09
C GLU A 69 -31.28 5.11 6.01
N THR A 70 -30.86 4.06 6.72
CA THR A 70 -31.70 3.35 7.69
C THR A 70 -32.05 4.23 8.88
N SER A 71 -31.09 4.98 9.42
CA SER A 71 -31.33 5.96 10.48
C SER A 71 -32.32 7.05 10.04
N ASN A 72 -32.17 7.57 8.82
CA ASN A 72 -33.09 8.55 8.23
C ASN A 72 -34.51 7.98 8.07
N ARG A 73 -34.64 6.73 7.62
CA ARG A 73 -35.93 6.04 7.51
C ARG A 73 -36.59 5.86 8.86
N ILE A 74 -35.86 5.37 9.87
CA ILE A 74 -36.37 5.21 11.24
C ILE A 74 -36.90 6.54 11.76
N ARG A 75 -36.11 7.61 11.65
CA ARG A 75 -36.51 8.96 12.08
C ARG A 75 -37.78 9.44 11.37
N ALA A 76 -37.88 9.26 10.05
CA ALA A 76 -39.06 9.68 9.30
C ALA A 76 -40.33 8.92 9.74
N VAL A 77 -40.22 7.63 10.05
CA VAL A 77 -41.35 6.85 10.56
C VAL A 77 -41.70 7.31 11.98
N GLU A 78 -40.72 7.57 12.84
CA GLU A 78 -40.93 8.09 14.20
C GLU A 78 -41.65 9.44 14.21
N GLU A 79 -41.28 10.36 13.31
CA GLU A 79 -41.96 11.64 13.14
C GLU A 79 -43.41 11.50 12.67
N SER A 80 -43.74 10.39 11.99
CA SER A 80 -45.11 10.08 11.54
C SER A 80 -45.98 9.39 12.59
N LEU A 81 -45.37 8.78 13.62
CA LEU A 81 -46.09 8.04 14.68
C LEU A 81 -47.21 8.82 15.39
N PRO A 82 -47.11 10.14 15.65
CA PRO A 82 -48.18 10.89 16.29
C PRO A 82 -49.48 10.98 15.46
N PHE A 83 -49.43 10.70 14.15
CA PHE A 83 -50.54 10.91 13.22
C PHE A 83 -51.26 9.62 12.79
N VAL A 84 -50.80 8.45 13.28
CA VAL A 84 -51.35 7.13 12.92
C VAL A 84 -52.32 6.58 13.97
N SER A 85 -53.17 5.64 13.55
CA SER A 85 -54.11 4.98 14.45
C SER A 85 -53.38 4.11 15.50
N PRO A 86 -53.99 3.84 16.67
CA PRO A 86 -53.36 3.05 17.73
C PRO A 86 -52.91 1.64 17.29
N ALA A 87 -53.68 0.98 16.41
CA ALA A 87 -53.31 -0.33 15.87
C ALA A 87 -52.09 -0.24 14.92
N ALA A 88 -52.03 0.80 14.08
CA ALA A 88 -50.89 1.05 13.21
C ALA A 88 -49.65 1.49 14.01
N PHE A 89 -49.85 2.24 15.10
CA PHE A 89 -48.78 2.66 16.01
C PHE A 89 -48.03 1.46 16.60
N MET A 90 -48.74 0.44 17.08
CA MET A 90 -48.11 -0.78 17.61
C MET A 90 -47.29 -1.51 16.54
N ALA A 91 -47.87 -1.73 15.35
CA ALA A 91 -47.18 -2.42 14.26
C ALA A 91 -45.94 -1.63 13.76
N LEU A 92 -46.03 -0.31 13.67
CA LEU A 92 -44.91 0.55 13.27
C LEU A 92 -43.83 0.61 14.35
N THR A 93 -44.20 0.57 15.63
CA THR A 93 -43.24 0.53 16.75
C THR A 93 -42.42 -0.76 16.72
N ASP A 94 -43.06 -1.91 16.47
CA ASP A 94 -42.35 -3.19 16.33
C ASP A 94 -41.40 -3.18 15.12
N MET A 95 -41.86 -2.64 13.99
CA MET A 95 -41.02 -2.50 12.79
C MET A 95 -39.83 -1.55 13.03
N ILE A 96 -40.03 -0.42 13.72
CA ILE A 96 -38.95 0.50 14.10
C ILE A 96 -37.93 -0.22 14.99
N ASN A 97 -38.39 -1.00 15.98
CA ASN A 97 -37.51 -1.75 16.86
C ASN A 97 -36.68 -2.78 16.09
N GLN A 98 -37.29 -3.50 15.15
CA GLN A 98 -36.57 -4.43 14.26
C GLN A 98 -35.51 -3.71 13.41
N GLN A 99 -35.85 -2.55 12.84
CA GLN A 99 -34.89 -1.75 12.07
C GLN A 99 -33.75 -1.20 12.93
N ARG A 100 -34.03 -0.78 14.16
CA ARG A 100 -32.99 -0.35 15.12
C ARG A 100 -32.03 -1.48 15.47
N MET A 101 -32.53 -2.71 15.65
CA MET A 101 -31.67 -3.88 15.89
C MET A 101 -30.79 -4.18 14.67
N ALA A 102 -31.35 -4.17 13.47
CA ALA A 102 -30.56 -4.37 12.24
C ALA A 102 -29.52 -3.25 12.05
N LEU A 103 -29.87 -2.00 12.34
CA LEU A 103 -28.95 -0.86 12.31
C LEU A 103 -27.77 -1.07 13.27
N ALA A 104 -28.05 -1.46 14.51
CA ALA A 104 -27.02 -1.72 15.52
C ALA A 104 -26.06 -2.84 15.11
N GLN A 105 -26.56 -3.90 14.45
CA GLN A 105 -25.72 -4.98 13.91
C GLN A 105 -24.75 -4.48 12.85
N VAL A 106 -25.22 -3.65 11.91
CA VAL A 106 -24.36 -3.09 10.85
C VAL A 106 -23.32 -2.12 11.44
N GLU A 107 -23.72 -1.30 12.42
CA GLU A 107 -22.78 -0.42 13.13
C GLU A 107 -21.70 -1.20 13.88
N GLU A 108 -22.08 -2.29 14.54
CA GLU A 108 -21.14 -3.19 15.23
C GLU A 108 -20.20 -3.88 14.23
N GLU A 109 -20.71 -4.34 13.09
CA GLU A 109 -19.89 -4.94 12.03
C GLU A 109 -18.87 -3.94 11.47
N VAL A 110 -19.27 -2.71 11.17
CA VAL A 110 -18.36 -1.66 10.69
C VAL A 110 -17.29 -1.39 11.74
N LYS A 111 -17.67 -1.23 13.01
CA LYS A 111 -16.73 -1.00 14.10
C LYS A 111 -15.75 -2.17 14.26
N PHE A 112 -16.24 -3.39 14.17
CA PHE A 112 -15.43 -4.60 14.24
C PHE A 112 -14.40 -4.62 13.09
N LYS A 113 -14.85 -4.41 11.85
CA LYS A 113 -13.96 -4.40 10.69
C LYS A 113 -12.93 -3.27 10.78
N ASP A 114 -13.34 -2.03 11.08
CA ASP A 114 -12.46 -0.88 11.26
C ASP A 114 -11.38 -1.14 12.33
N THR A 115 -11.74 -1.77 13.45
CA THR A 115 -10.80 -2.11 14.53
C THR A 115 -9.79 -3.18 14.10
N ASN A 116 -10.18 -4.10 13.21
CA ASN A 116 -9.34 -5.21 12.77
C ASN A 116 -8.44 -4.87 11.57
N VAL A 117 -8.66 -3.77 10.85
CA VAL A 117 -7.84 -3.43 9.67
C VAL A 117 -6.34 -3.40 9.99
N GLN A 118 -5.94 -2.69 11.05
CA GLN A 118 -4.52 -2.57 11.40
C GLN A 118 -3.91 -3.89 11.89
N PRO A 119 -4.55 -4.63 12.84
CA PRO A 119 -4.11 -5.97 13.20
C PRO A 119 -3.98 -6.92 12.00
N SER A 120 -4.93 -6.88 11.06
CA SER A 120 -4.87 -7.70 9.83
C SER A 120 -3.70 -7.31 8.94
N LYS A 121 -3.42 -6.01 8.76
CA LYS A 121 -2.22 -5.55 8.02
C LYS A 121 -0.93 -6.05 8.65
N GLU A 122 -0.81 -5.93 9.98
CA GLU A 122 0.37 -6.40 10.72
C GLU A 122 0.53 -7.92 10.63
N ALA A 123 -0.57 -8.68 10.76
CA ALA A 123 -0.56 -10.13 10.60
C ALA A 123 -0.08 -10.55 9.20
N LEU A 124 -0.64 -9.94 8.15
CA LEU A 124 -0.25 -10.20 6.76
C LEU A 124 1.22 -9.86 6.51
N ARG A 125 1.70 -8.71 7.01
CA ARG A 125 3.10 -8.31 6.95
C ARG A 125 4.00 -9.36 7.61
N ASN A 126 3.69 -9.77 8.83
CA ASN A 126 4.50 -10.71 9.59
C ASN A 126 4.54 -12.10 8.93
N GLN A 127 3.42 -12.55 8.36
CA GLN A 127 3.34 -13.82 7.64
C GLN A 127 4.15 -13.80 6.34
N LEU A 128 4.06 -12.72 5.55
CA LEU A 128 4.90 -12.53 4.37
C LEU A 128 6.39 -12.48 4.71
N MET A 129 6.75 -11.79 5.79
CA MET A 129 8.14 -11.75 6.28
C MET A 129 8.63 -13.12 6.73
N THR A 130 7.78 -13.90 7.39
CA THR A 130 8.09 -15.27 7.76
C THR A 130 8.40 -16.10 6.52
N TYR A 131 7.56 -16.04 5.48
CA TYR A 131 7.82 -16.75 4.22
C TYR A 131 9.08 -16.27 3.50
N TYR A 132 9.36 -14.97 3.54
CA TYR A 132 10.59 -14.44 2.96
C TYR A 132 11.85 -15.00 3.64
N HIS A 133 11.82 -15.21 4.96
CA HIS A 133 12.96 -15.74 5.69
C HIS A 133 13.08 -17.26 5.66
N THR A 134 11.97 -18.00 5.58
CA THR A 134 11.99 -19.47 5.67
C THR A 134 12.04 -20.15 4.31
N ILE A 135 11.36 -19.61 3.30
CA ILE A 135 11.10 -20.28 2.02
C ILE A 135 11.29 -19.33 0.83
N ARG A 136 12.37 -18.53 0.87
CA ARG A 136 12.65 -17.50 -0.15
C ARG A 136 12.51 -17.99 -1.60
N PRO A 137 13.16 -19.09 -2.06
CA PRO A 137 13.11 -19.50 -3.47
C PRO A 137 11.68 -19.84 -3.91
N THR A 138 10.92 -20.50 -3.05
CA THR A 138 9.51 -20.84 -3.28
C THR A 138 8.66 -19.58 -3.33
N LEU A 139 8.91 -18.60 -2.44
CA LEU A 139 8.23 -17.31 -2.46
C LEU A 139 8.47 -16.55 -3.78
N GLU A 140 9.68 -16.59 -4.35
CA GLU A 140 9.94 -15.91 -5.64
C GLU A 140 9.08 -16.50 -6.77
N SER A 141 8.94 -17.83 -6.81
CA SER A 141 8.05 -18.54 -7.74
C SER A 141 6.58 -18.16 -7.54
N LEU A 142 6.12 -18.11 -6.29
CA LEU A 142 4.74 -17.74 -5.95
C LEU A 142 4.44 -16.28 -6.29
N VAL A 143 5.37 -15.38 -6.03
CA VAL A 143 5.21 -13.95 -6.33
C VAL A 143 5.08 -13.74 -7.84
N GLN A 144 5.88 -14.46 -8.63
CA GLN A 144 5.76 -14.44 -10.09
C GLN A 144 4.45 -15.08 -10.57
N HIS A 145 4.05 -16.21 -9.99
CA HIS A 145 2.84 -16.94 -10.39
C HIS A 145 1.56 -16.15 -10.09
N TYR A 146 1.43 -15.61 -8.89
CA TYR A 146 0.24 -14.90 -8.43
C TYR A 146 0.26 -13.39 -8.73
N GLN A 147 1.38 -12.87 -9.23
CA GLN A 147 1.64 -11.43 -9.45
C GLN A 147 1.29 -10.57 -8.23
N TRP A 148 1.58 -11.11 -7.06
CA TRP A 148 1.26 -10.53 -5.76
C TRP A 148 2.42 -10.84 -4.80
N PRO A 149 2.73 -10.01 -3.80
CA PRO A 149 2.18 -8.68 -3.56
C PRO A 149 2.51 -7.73 -4.72
N THR A 150 1.59 -6.84 -5.06
CA THR A 150 1.86 -5.75 -6.00
C THR A 150 2.66 -4.64 -5.31
N MET A 151 3.27 -3.73 -6.08
CA MET A 151 3.95 -2.57 -5.47
C MET A 151 3.02 -1.74 -4.56
N GLN A 152 1.74 -1.66 -4.90
CA GLN A 152 0.73 -1.03 -4.06
C GLN A 152 0.49 -1.83 -2.77
N ALA A 153 0.34 -3.16 -2.85
CA ALA A 153 0.19 -4.00 -1.67
C ALA A 153 1.42 -3.94 -0.75
N CYS A 154 2.62 -3.84 -1.32
CA CYS A 154 3.85 -3.64 -0.53
C CYS A 154 3.82 -2.32 0.25
N GLN A 155 3.34 -1.22 -0.36
CA GLN A 155 3.20 0.06 0.31
C GLN A 155 2.11 0.02 1.38
N ASP A 156 0.96 -0.58 1.08
CA ASP A 156 -0.20 -0.65 1.97
C ASP A 156 0.06 -1.45 3.25
N LEU A 157 0.92 -2.47 3.14
CA LEU A 157 1.34 -3.38 4.22
C LEU A 157 2.66 -2.97 4.88
N ASP A 158 3.28 -1.86 4.45
CA ASP A 158 4.59 -1.40 4.94
C ASP A 158 5.66 -2.52 4.85
N LEU A 159 5.71 -3.22 3.72
CA LEU A 159 6.66 -4.31 3.51
C LEU A 159 8.09 -3.77 3.34
N PRO A 160 9.11 -4.48 3.89
CA PRO A 160 10.51 -4.10 3.71
C PRO A 160 10.96 -4.07 2.25
N MET A 161 11.99 -3.28 2.00
CA MET A 161 12.55 -3.02 0.67
C MET A 161 12.99 -4.30 -0.06
N GLU A 162 13.38 -5.32 0.69
CA GLU A 162 13.80 -6.63 0.17
C GLU A 162 12.66 -7.33 -0.57
N ILE A 163 11.44 -7.29 -0.04
CA ILE A 163 10.25 -7.85 -0.70
C ILE A 163 9.84 -6.96 -1.87
N MET A 164 9.95 -5.64 -1.74
CA MET A 164 9.66 -4.71 -2.84
C MET A 164 10.59 -4.95 -4.04
N GLN A 165 11.87 -5.27 -3.80
CA GLN A 165 12.82 -5.62 -4.87
C GLN A 165 12.44 -6.91 -5.59
N LEU A 166 11.87 -7.87 -4.88
CA LEU A 166 11.37 -9.12 -5.46
C LEU A 166 10.22 -8.86 -6.44
N VAL A 167 9.32 -7.95 -6.09
CA VAL A 167 8.17 -7.54 -6.91
C VAL A 167 8.60 -6.66 -8.09
N ALA A 168 9.61 -5.81 -7.91
CA ALA A 168 10.09 -4.86 -8.91
C ALA A 168 10.93 -5.50 -10.04
N GLN A 169 11.29 -6.78 -9.96
CA GLN A 169 12.00 -7.50 -11.02
C GLN A 169 11.06 -8.46 -11.76
N PRO A 170 10.28 -7.96 -12.75
CA PRO A 170 9.52 -8.85 -13.61
C PRO A 170 10.48 -9.49 -14.63
N GLY A 171 10.81 -10.76 -14.43
CA GLY A 171 11.43 -11.62 -15.44
C GLY A 171 12.89 -11.28 -15.77
N GLY A 172 13.83 -11.93 -15.07
CA GLY A 172 15.23 -11.87 -15.44
C GLY A 172 16.09 -12.68 -14.50
N SER A 173 16.34 -13.94 -14.87
CA SER A 173 17.32 -14.83 -14.27
C SER A 173 18.60 -14.08 -13.86
N ARG A 174 18.89 -14.01 -12.56
CA ARG A 174 20.24 -13.70 -12.08
C ARG A 174 21.09 -14.95 -12.28
N HIS A 175 21.62 -15.11 -13.49
CA HIS A 175 22.81 -15.93 -13.67
C HIS A 175 23.96 -15.24 -12.97
N VAL A 176 24.40 -15.82 -11.87
CA VAL A 176 25.64 -15.48 -11.18
C VAL A 176 26.80 -15.87 -12.10
N GLY A 177 27.57 -14.91 -12.60
CA GLY A 177 28.92 -15.17 -13.09
C GLY A 177 29.37 -14.44 -14.37
N GLY A 178 30.16 -13.37 -14.18
CA GLY A 178 31.27 -12.99 -15.07
C GLY A 178 30.96 -12.20 -16.34
N THR A 179 31.73 -11.12 -16.56
CA THR A 179 31.91 -10.32 -17.81
C THR A 179 30.95 -9.16 -18.12
N GLN A 180 30.19 -8.64 -17.15
CA GLN A 180 29.30 -7.47 -17.36
C GLN A 180 30.01 -6.11 -17.22
N ASP A 181 31.14 -6.04 -16.53
CA ASP A 181 31.75 -4.77 -16.12
C ASP A 181 32.30 -3.94 -17.29
N ASP A 182 32.91 -4.55 -18.30
CA ASP A 182 33.49 -3.82 -19.44
C ASP A 182 32.42 -3.26 -20.40
N SER A 183 31.31 -3.98 -20.59
CA SER A 183 30.20 -3.52 -21.45
C SER A 183 29.42 -2.38 -20.78
N MET A 184 29.29 -2.44 -19.45
CA MET A 184 28.60 -1.41 -18.67
C MET A 184 29.43 -0.13 -18.53
N LEU A 185 30.76 -0.24 -18.40
CA LEU A 185 31.69 0.90 -18.47
C LEU A 185 31.65 1.60 -19.83
N GLN A 186 31.54 0.84 -20.93
CA GLN A 186 31.45 1.40 -22.27
C GLN A 186 30.10 2.09 -22.52
N ALA A 187 29.01 1.53 -22.00
CA ALA A 187 27.69 2.16 -22.05
C ALA A 187 27.62 3.46 -21.21
N LEU A 188 28.27 3.48 -20.04
CA LEU A 188 28.37 4.66 -19.18
C LEU A 188 29.19 5.78 -19.84
N ASN A 189 30.33 5.48 -20.45
CA ASN A 189 31.13 6.48 -21.16
C ASN A 189 30.37 7.07 -22.36
N ASN A 190 29.62 6.25 -23.10
CA ASN A 190 28.79 6.75 -24.20
C ASN A 190 27.66 7.65 -23.71
N ARG A 191 27.08 7.37 -22.53
CA ARG A 191 26.01 8.17 -21.94
C ARG A 191 26.52 9.49 -21.36
N ILE A 192 27.68 9.48 -20.70
CA ILE A 192 28.34 10.69 -20.20
C ILE A 192 28.66 11.63 -21.36
N LYS A 193 29.24 11.09 -22.44
CA LYS A 193 29.55 11.89 -23.63
C LYS A 193 28.30 12.51 -24.28
N ALA A 194 27.20 11.74 -24.37
CA ALA A 194 25.94 12.27 -24.88
C ALA A 194 25.36 13.39 -24.01
N LEU A 195 25.50 13.29 -22.68
CA LEU A 195 25.07 14.33 -21.73
C LEU A 195 25.97 15.56 -21.77
N GLU A 196 27.28 15.39 -22.01
CA GLU A 196 28.22 16.50 -22.20
C GLU A 196 27.94 17.28 -23.50
N ASP A 197 27.61 16.59 -24.59
CA ASP A 197 27.23 17.20 -25.87
C ASP A 197 25.88 17.95 -25.75
N GLU A 198 24.93 17.41 -24.98
CA GLU A 198 23.62 18.05 -24.72
C GLU A 198 23.76 19.29 -23.80
N LEU A 199 24.69 19.25 -22.83
CA LEU A 199 24.98 20.37 -21.94
C LEU A 199 25.73 21.51 -22.64
N ASN A 200 26.59 21.20 -23.61
CA ASN A 200 27.22 22.22 -24.45
C ASN A 200 26.22 22.83 -25.45
N SER A 201 25.30 22.04 -25.99
CA SER A 201 24.24 22.54 -26.87
C SER A 201 23.25 23.45 -26.12
N ALA A 202 22.89 23.11 -24.88
CA ALA A 202 21.98 23.90 -24.04
C ALA A 202 22.62 25.21 -23.50
N LYS A 203 23.95 25.30 -23.45
CA LYS A 203 24.66 26.52 -23.04
C LYS A 203 24.73 27.58 -24.14
N GLU A 204 24.56 27.22 -25.41
CA GLU A 204 24.49 28.20 -26.50
C GLU A 204 23.09 28.82 -26.68
N GLU A 205 22.03 28.17 -26.20
CA GLU A 205 20.64 28.64 -26.41
C GLU A 205 20.08 29.57 -25.31
N LYS A 206 20.69 29.64 -24.11
CA LYS A 206 20.20 30.49 -23.00
C LYS A 206 20.86 31.87 -22.89
N LYS A 207 20.83 32.66 -23.98
CA LYS A 207 21.20 34.09 -23.92
C LYS A 207 20.10 35.07 -24.28
N ASP A 208 18.84 34.65 -24.44
CA ASP A 208 17.77 35.62 -24.72
C ASP A 208 16.41 35.20 -24.15
N LYS A 209 15.80 36.14 -23.42
CA LYS A 209 14.39 36.20 -22.92
C LYS A 209 14.08 35.29 -21.72
N GLY A 210 13.58 35.77 -20.58
CA GLY A 210 12.76 36.94 -20.28
C GLY A 210 11.46 36.46 -19.60
N ASP A 211 11.37 36.64 -18.28
CA ASP A 211 10.22 36.27 -17.43
C ASP A 211 8.88 36.84 -17.94
N PRO A 212 7.74 36.17 -17.65
CA PRO A 212 6.85 36.78 -16.67
C PRO A 212 6.13 35.83 -15.69
N ALA A 213 5.82 36.45 -14.55
CA ALA A 213 5.06 36.02 -13.38
C ALA A 213 3.74 35.23 -13.62
N GLY A 214 3.49 34.28 -12.72
CA GLY A 214 2.19 33.62 -12.52
C GLY A 214 2.07 33.01 -11.12
N THR A 215 1.29 33.66 -10.27
CA THR A 215 1.13 33.49 -8.82
C THR A 215 0.45 32.17 -8.41
N LYS A 216 1.11 31.34 -7.58
CA LYS A 216 0.62 30.63 -6.37
C LYS A 216 1.57 29.48 -5.96
N GLN A 217 1.72 29.31 -4.64
CA GLN A 217 2.55 28.31 -3.92
C GLN A 217 4.03 28.65 -3.74
N MET A 218 4.29 29.72 -2.98
CA MET A 218 5.58 29.86 -2.30
C MET A 218 5.48 29.20 -0.92
N GLU A 219 5.35 27.88 -0.89
CA GLU A 219 5.66 27.11 0.31
C GLU A 219 7.19 27.00 0.35
N ASN A 220 7.79 27.69 1.33
CA ASN A 220 9.24 27.85 1.43
C ASN A 220 9.92 26.47 1.37
N VAL A 221 10.88 26.27 0.46
CA VAL A 221 11.60 24.99 0.24
C VAL A 221 12.10 24.40 1.57
N THR A 222 12.50 25.27 2.51
CA THR A 222 12.92 24.89 3.86
C THR A 222 11.79 24.32 4.74
N GLU A 223 10.55 24.78 4.58
CA GLU A 223 9.36 24.24 5.27
C GLU A 223 9.01 22.85 4.73
N ARG A 224 9.07 22.67 3.40
CA ARG A 224 8.84 21.39 2.73
C ARG A 224 9.87 20.34 3.20
N ARG A 225 11.14 20.73 3.29
CA ARG A 225 12.23 19.89 3.84
C ARG A 225 12.04 19.48 5.30
N LYS A 226 11.47 20.34 6.16
CA LYS A 226 11.27 20.00 7.59
C LYS A 226 10.16 18.96 7.81
N ARG A 227 9.15 18.93 6.92
CA ARG A 227 8.05 17.97 6.98
C ARG A 227 8.47 16.56 6.54
N THR A 228 9.46 16.47 5.66
CA THR A 228 9.97 15.19 5.15
C THR A 228 11.35 14.95 5.74
N ARG A 229 11.44 14.03 6.70
CA ARG A 229 12.72 13.69 7.35
C ARG A 229 13.57 12.87 6.38
N ILE A 230 14.19 13.52 5.40
CA ILE A 230 14.99 12.86 4.37
C ILE A 230 16.34 12.47 4.98
N SER A 231 16.73 11.20 4.80
CA SER A 231 18.00 10.68 5.29
C SER A 231 19.17 11.38 4.60
N ALA A 232 20.08 11.98 5.37
CA ALA A 232 21.31 12.55 4.84
C ALA A 232 22.31 11.43 4.53
N PHE A 233 23.02 11.55 3.41
CA PHE A 233 24.12 10.66 3.07
C PHE A 233 25.43 11.25 3.59
N ASP A 234 26.14 10.50 4.43
CA ASP A 234 27.40 10.97 5.02
C ASP A 234 28.65 10.33 4.37
N GLN A 235 28.62 9.02 4.10
CA GLN A 235 29.71 8.24 3.49
C GLN A 235 29.17 6.86 3.05
N GLY A 236 29.81 6.20 2.07
CA GLY A 236 29.38 4.88 1.59
C GLY A 236 30.23 4.36 0.43
N THR A 237 29.67 3.46 -0.38
CA THR A 237 30.25 3.11 -1.69
C THR A 237 29.72 4.03 -2.78
N ILE A 238 30.36 4.06 -3.97
CA ILE A 238 29.88 4.82 -5.13
C ILE A 238 28.45 4.37 -5.51
N ALA A 239 28.16 3.07 -5.41
CA ALA A 239 26.84 2.52 -5.68
C ALA A 239 25.79 3.03 -4.66
N ASP A 240 26.15 3.12 -3.38
CA ASP A 240 25.25 3.64 -2.34
C ASP A 240 24.97 5.13 -2.54
N ALA A 241 26.00 5.88 -2.92
CA ALA A 241 25.90 7.30 -3.20
C ALA A 241 24.98 7.58 -4.40
N GLN A 242 25.12 6.82 -5.49
CA GLN A 242 24.28 6.94 -6.68
C GLN A 242 22.83 6.49 -6.38
N LYS A 243 22.67 5.42 -5.60
CA LYS A 243 21.35 4.95 -5.15
C LYS A 243 20.67 6.01 -4.28
N TRP A 244 21.40 6.64 -3.37
CA TRP A 244 20.88 7.71 -2.54
C TRP A 244 20.50 8.93 -3.39
N LEU A 245 21.34 9.35 -4.34
CA LEU A 245 21.10 10.53 -5.17
C LEU A 245 19.88 10.34 -6.08
N ASN A 246 19.74 9.17 -6.70
CA ASN A 246 18.55 8.81 -7.50
C ASN A 246 17.28 8.78 -6.64
N SER A 247 17.37 8.24 -5.42
CA SER A 247 16.24 8.20 -4.49
C SER A 247 15.85 9.61 -4.03
N TYR A 248 16.85 10.45 -3.76
CA TYR A 248 16.68 11.83 -3.33
C TYR A 248 16.06 12.69 -4.44
N GLU A 249 16.53 12.55 -5.68
CA GLU A 249 15.98 13.23 -6.85
C GLU A 249 14.53 12.81 -7.13
N THR A 250 14.25 11.51 -7.04
CA THR A 250 12.88 10.97 -7.19
C THR A 250 11.95 11.57 -6.12
N LEU A 251 12.42 11.67 -4.88
CA LEU A 251 11.65 12.26 -3.78
C LEU A 251 11.37 13.75 -4.02
N CYS A 252 12.39 14.51 -4.43
CA CYS A 252 12.25 15.94 -4.68
C CYS A 252 11.33 16.24 -5.88
N ARG A 253 11.47 15.49 -6.98
CA ARG A 253 10.65 15.69 -8.19
C ARG A 253 9.21 15.21 -8.02
N ASN A 254 9.01 14.01 -7.49
CA ASN A 254 7.68 13.37 -7.50
C ASN A 254 6.83 13.77 -6.29
N PHE A 255 7.44 13.97 -5.12
CA PHE A 255 6.70 14.24 -3.88
C PHE A 255 6.73 15.70 -3.47
N LEU A 256 7.90 16.36 -3.58
CA LEU A 256 8.03 17.77 -3.19
C LEU A 256 7.81 18.75 -4.34
N LYS A 257 7.65 18.22 -5.56
CA LYS A 257 7.37 18.96 -6.80
C LYS A 257 8.41 20.07 -7.06
N TYR A 258 9.68 19.80 -6.75
CA TYR A 258 10.75 20.77 -7.00
C TYR A 258 10.93 20.96 -8.50
N THR A 259 11.06 22.22 -8.90
CA THR A 259 11.54 22.59 -10.23
C THR A 259 12.99 22.15 -10.41
N ASN A 260 13.48 22.10 -11.65
CA ASN A 260 14.89 21.75 -11.89
C ASN A 260 15.86 22.73 -11.22
N GLU A 261 15.48 24.02 -11.11
CA GLU A 261 16.30 25.04 -10.44
C GLU A 261 16.31 24.82 -8.90
N GLU A 262 15.14 24.60 -8.28
CA GLU A 262 15.05 24.26 -6.85
C GLU A 262 15.75 22.95 -6.50
N LEU A 263 15.72 21.97 -7.39
CA LEU A 263 16.41 20.69 -7.22
C LEU A 263 17.93 20.86 -7.20
N VAL A 264 18.47 21.71 -8.08
CA VAL A 264 19.91 22.00 -8.13
C VAL A 264 20.34 22.74 -6.87
N ASP A 265 19.58 23.74 -6.43
CA ASP A 265 19.88 24.48 -5.20
C ASP A 265 19.79 23.58 -3.95
N GLU A 266 18.81 22.67 -3.89
CA GLU A 266 18.69 21.72 -2.79
C GLU A 266 19.82 20.68 -2.80
N LEU A 267 20.13 20.10 -3.96
CA LEU A 267 21.25 19.17 -4.08
C LEU A 267 22.57 19.85 -3.71
N TYR A 268 22.76 21.11 -4.12
CA TYR A 268 23.91 21.89 -3.70
C TYR A 268 23.94 22.06 -2.17
N ALA A 269 22.82 22.40 -1.54
CA ALA A 269 22.73 22.57 -0.08
C ALA A 269 22.92 21.27 0.71
N VAL A 270 22.44 20.14 0.19
CA VAL A 270 22.51 18.83 0.85
C VAL A 270 23.88 18.17 0.66
N LEU A 271 24.48 18.37 -0.51
CA LEU A 271 25.84 17.92 -0.79
C LEU A 271 26.89 18.87 -0.20
N HIS A 272 26.52 20.06 0.28
CA HIS A 272 27.45 20.92 1.01
C HIS A 272 27.82 20.29 2.37
N GLY A 273 29.12 20.05 2.60
CA GLY A 273 29.63 19.48 3.86
C GLY A 273 30.29 18.10 3.69
N ARG A 274 30.00 17.14 4.58
CA ARG A 274 30.68 15.83 4.60
C ARG A 274 30.45 15.01 3.33
N ALA A 275 29.22 15.01 2.83
CA ALA A 275 28.84 14.32 1.60
C ALA A 275 29.64 14.84 0.39
N GLY A 276 29.66 16.16 0.19
CA GLY A 276 30.40 16.80 -0.89
C GLY A 276 31.90 16.60 -0.77
N ASN A 277 32.46 16.72 0.44
CA ASN A 277 33.88 16.43 0.68
C ASN A 277 34.22 14.99 0.31
N TRP A 278 33.34 14.03 0.62
CA TRP A 278 33.48 12.64 0.23
C TRP A 278 33.40 12.45 -1.30
N PHE A 279 32.41 13.05 -1.97
CA PHE A 279 32.30 13.01 -3.44
C PHE A 279 33.52 13.62 -4.14
N THR A 280 34.08 14.71 -3.61
CA THR A 280 35.29 15.32 -4.15
C THR A 280 36.54 14.49 -3.86
N SER A 281 36.57 13.74 -2.75
CA SER A 281 37.70 12.85 -2.41
C SER A 281 37.75 11.57 -3.23
N LEU A 282 36.68 11.25 -3.97
CA LEU A 282 36.65 10.16 -4.95
C LEU A 282 37.15 10.57 -6.34
N GLY A 283 37.25 11.88 -6.59
CA GLY A 283 37.67 12.46 -7.87
C GLY A 283 39.10 13.00 -7.92
N MET A 284 39.85 12.90 -6.81
CA MET A 284 41.32 13.03 -6.74
C MET A 284 41.93 11.68 -6.39
#